data_AF-A0A9X8M888-F1
#
_entry.id   AF-A0A9X8M888-F1
#
_cell.length_a   1.000
_cell.length_b   1.000
_cell.length_c   1.000
_cell.angle_alpha   90.00
_cell.angle_beta   90.00
_cell.angle_gamma   90.00
#
_symmetry.space_group_name_H-M   'P 1'
#
loop_
_entity.id
_entity.type
_entity.pdbx_description
1 polymer ?
#
loop_
_entity_poly.entity_id
_entity_poly.type
_entity_poly.pdbx_seq_one_letter_code
_entity_poly.pdbx_strand_id
1 'polypeptide(L)'
;MVVLMNSLQPGQTCEISNAYVGMTDKVPTRVIIHRLTKEQQKKRLQDQAVSEKKKGIKYSPRSKRLSGINVYITNTPTDIIPMVQVHDWYPLPWQIGVSR
;
A
#
# COMPACT_ATOMS: atom_id res chain seq x y z
N MET A 1 -3.93 1.53 -12.66
CA MET A 1 -2.67 1.40 -11.89
C MET A 1 -1.60 2.39 -12.32
N VAL A 2 -1.05 2.31 -13.55
CA VAL A 2 0.05 3.21 -13.99
C VAL A 2 -0.37 4.68 -14.11
N VAL A 3 -1.60 4.95 -14.53
CA VAL A 3 -2.15 6.33 -14.64
C VAL A 3 -2.26 6.98 -13.26
N LEU A 4 -2.75 6.23 -12.27
CA LEU A 4 -2.93 6.71 -10.89
C LEU A 4 -1.59 7.06 -10.19
N MET A 5 -0.50 6.39 -10.59
CA MET A 5 0.84 6.67 -10.07
C MET A 5 1.36 8.04 -10.50
N ASN A 6 1.09 8.42 -11.74
CA ASN A 6 1.59 9.67 -12.30
C ASN A 6 0.79 10.88 -11.79
N SER A 7 -0.47 10.68 -11.38
CA SER A 7 -1.33 11.75 -10.87
C SER A 7 -1.17 12.07 -9.38
N LEU A 8 -0.71 11.11 -8.57
CA LEU A 8 -0.58 11.29 -7.11
C LEU A 8 0.78 11.88 -6.74
N GLN A 9 0.87 12.87 -5.86
CA GLN A 9 2.15 13.36 -5.34
C GLN A 9 2.72 12.41 -4.26
N PRO A 10 4.05 12.35 -4.03
CA PRO A 10 4.62 11.57 -2.93
C PRO A 10 4.01 11.99 -1.59
N GLY A 11 3.52 11.02 -0.81
CA GLY A 11 2.79 11.26 0.45
C GLY A 11 1.28 11.47 0.28
N GLN A 12 0.77 11.56 -0.95
CA GLN A 12 -0.66 11.72 -1.19
C GLN A 12 -1.40 10.38 -1.09
N THR A 13 -2.60 10.44 -0.53
CA THR A 13 -3.53 9.32 -0.44
C THR A 13 -4.74 9.57 -1.32
N CYS A 14 -5.19 8.54 -2.03
CA CYS A 14 -6.38 8.54 -2.85
C CYS A 14 -7.33 7.45 -2.37
N GLU A 15 -8.62 7.73 -2.41
CA GLU A 15 -9.66 6.80 -2.00
C GLU A 15 -10.50 6.38 -3.21
N ILE A 16 -10.80 5.09 -3.28
CA ILE A 16 -11.76 4.49 -4.18
C ILE A 16 -12.83 3.82 -3.30
N SER A 17 -13.96 4.50 -3.14
CA SER A 17 -15.09 4.05 -2.32
C SER A 17 -16.00 3.03 -3.02
N ASN A 18 -15.91 2.92 -4.35
CA ASN A 18 -16.72 2.01 -5.16
C ASN A 18 -15.93 0.77 -5.59
N ALA A 19 -15.31 0.08 -4.63
CA ALA A 19 -14.60 -1.16 -4.89
C ALA A 19 -15.40 -2.35 -4.35
N TYR A 20 -15.59 -3.38 -5.18
CA TYR A 20 -16.24 -4.62 -4.77
C TYR A 20 -15.20 -5.72 -4.72
N VAL A 21 -15.12 -6.42 -3.59
CA VAL A 21 -14.24 -7.59 -3.42
C VAL A 21 -15.11 -8.84 -3.39
N GLY A 22 -14.79 -9.79 -4.27
CA GLY A 22 -15.48 -11.07 -4.40
C GLY A 22 -15.90 -11.37 -5.85
N MET A 23 -15.83 -12.65 -6.24
CA MET A 23 -16.35 -13.12 -7.54
C MET A 23 -17.87 -13.27 -7.53
N THR A 24 -18.43 -13.74 -6.41
CA THR A 24 -19.86 -14.07 -6.27
C THR A 24 -20.55 -13.09 -5.33
N ASP A 25 -20.04 -12.94 -4.11
CA ASP A 25 -20.55 -11.97 -3.13
C ASP A 25 -19.75 -10.69 -3.21
N LYS A 26 -20.34 -9.66 -3.81
CA LYS A 26 -19.71 -8.34 -3.94
C LYS A 26 -19.83 -7.59 -2.62
N VAL A 27 -18.84 -7.72 -1.76
CA VAL A 27 -18.78 -6.93 -0.53
C VAL A 27 -18.35 -5.50 -0.89
N PRO A 28 -19.13 -4.47 -0.51
CA PRO A 28 -18.69 -3.09 -0.68
C PRO A 28 -17.46 -2.86 0.19
N THR A 29 -16.37 -2.48 -0.45
CA THR A 29 -15.09 -2.23 0.19
C THR A 29 -14.52 -0.92 -0.29
N ARG A 30 -13.67 -0.36 0.55
CA ARG A 30 -12.95 0.87 0.30
C ARG A 30 -11.50 0.53 0.05
N VAL A 31 -10.98 0.99 -1.08
CA VAL A 31 -9.58 0.83 -1.45
C VAL A 31 -8.89 2.17 -1.30
N ILE A 32 -7.87 2.21 -0.45
CA ILE A 32 -7.09 3.40 -0.15
C ILE A 32 -5.70 3.19 -0.73
N ILE A 33 -5.32 4.07 -1.66
CA ILE A 33 -4.05 4.01 -2.36
C ILE A 33 -3.19 5.15 -1.83
N HIS A 34 -2.08 4.78 -1.19
CA HIS A 34 -1.12 5.72 -0.64
C HIS A 34 0.18 5.69 -1.45
N ARG A 35 0.61 6.86 -1.95
CA ARG A 35 1.92 7.00 -2.60
C ARG A 35 2.98 7.23 -1.52
N LEU A 36 3.98 6.35 -1.45
CA LEU A 36 5.04 6.45 -0.45
C LEU A 36 5.78 7.79 -0.51
N THR A 37 6.28 8.23 0.63
CA THR A 37 7.22 9.35 0.69
C THR A 37 8.57 8.96 0.07
N LYS A 38 9.37 9.96 -0.32
CA LYS A 38 10.70 9.72 -0.92
C LYS A 38 11.62 8.93 0.02
N GLU A 39 11.54 9.19 1.32
CA GLU A 39 12.32 8.50 2.35
C GLU A 39 11.92 7.02 2.48
N GLN A 40 10.62 6.75 2.57
CA GLN A 40 10.09 5.38 2.60
C GLN A 40 10.44 4.60 1.33
N GLN A 41 10.36 5.26 0.17
CA GLN A 41 10.74 4.68 -1.11
C GLN A 41 12.24 4.32 -1.15
N LYS A 42 13.11 5.19 -0.64
CA LYS A 42 14.56 4.92 -0.56
C LYS A 42 14.86 3.71 0.32
N LYS A 43 14.22 3.61 1.49
CA LYS A 43 14.37 2.46 2.40
C LYS A 43 13.95 1.16 1.71
N ARG A 44 12.81 1.15 1.01
CA ARG A 44 12.37 -0.02 0.25
C ARG A 44 13.30 -0.42 -0.89
N LEU A 45 13.89 0.54 -1.60
CA LEU A 45 14.86 0.25 -2.64
C LEU A 45 16.13 -0.40 -2.06
N GLN A 46 16.56 0.02 -0.87
CA GLN A 46 17.68 -0.61 -0.16
C GLN A 46 17.33 -2.04 0.27
N ASP A 47 16.17 -2.26 0.88
CA ASP A 47 15.71 -3.59 1.29
C ASP A 47 15.55 -4.53 0.09
N GLN A 48 15.05 -4.01 -1.03
CA GLN A 48 14.99 -4.74 -2.30
C GLN A 48 16.38 -5.11 -2.78
N ALA A 49 17.35 -4.19 -2.80
CA ALA A 49 18.72 -4.50 -3.22
C ALA A 49 19.37 -5.57 -2.35
N VAL A 50 19.12 -5.56 -1.03
CA VAL A 50 19.57 -6.62 -0.11
C VAL A 50 18.89 -7.95 -0.44
N SER A 51 17.58 -7.94 -0.70
CA SER A 51 16.82 -9.15 -1.03
C SER A 51 17.19 -9.72 -2.41
N GLU A 52 17.47 -8.88 -3.40
CA GLU A 52 17.95 -9.27 -4.73
C GLU A 52 19.29 -10.01 -4.62
N LYS A 53 20.22 -9.49 -3.79
CA LYS A 53 21.50 -10.16 -3.51
C LYS A 53 21.31 -11.49 -2.77
N LYS A 54 20.40 -11.53 -1.79
CA LYS A 54 20.18 -12.73 -0.95
C LYS A 54 19.44 -13.85 -1.70
N LYS A 55 18.46 -13.50 -2.55
CA LYS A 55 17.61 -14.46 -3.28
C LYS A 55 18.07 -14.73 -4.71
N GLY A 56 19.01 -13.93 -5.25
CA GLY A 56 19.48 -14.05 -6.63
C GLY A 56 18.47 -13.64 -7.70
N ILE A 57 17.35 -13.02 -7.31
CA ILE A 57 16.28 -12.59 -8.22
C ILE A 57 16.49 -11.10 -8.55
N LYS A 58 16.41 -10.72 -9.83
CA LYS A 58 16.42 -9.32 -10.26
C LYS A 58 14.98 -8.83 -10.44
N TYR A 59 14.58 -7.78 -9.72
CA TYR A 59 13.29 -7.14 -9.95
C TYR A 59 13.32 -6.26 -11.19
N SER A 60 12.25 -6.32 -11.99
CA SER A 60 12.10 -5.46 -13.16
C SER A 60 11.98 -3.97 -12.77
N PRO A 61 12.39 -3.03 -13.64
CA PRO A 61 12.19 -1.59 -13.41
C PRO A 61 10.72 -1.22 -13.16
N ARG A 62 9.80 -1.93 -13.81
CA ARG A 62 8.35 -1.74 -13.62
C ARG A 62 7.90 -2.14 -12.21
N SER A 63 8.41 -3.25 -11.69
CA SER A 63 8.11 -3.72 -10.33
C SER A 63 8.67 -2.78 -9.26
N LYS A 64 9.91 -2.27 -9.45
CA LYS A 64 10.52 -1.26 -8.57
C LYS A 64 9.74 0.05 -8.57
N ARG A 65 9.17 0.43 -9.72
CA ARG A 65 8.25 1.58 -9.80
C ARG A 65 6.97 1.31 -8.99
N LEU A 66 6.37 0.14 -9.14
CA LEU A 66 5.13 -0.27 -8.44
C LEU A 66 5.30 -0.36 -6.92
N SER A 67 6.49 -0.68 -6.40
CA SER A 67 6.74 -0.73 -4.96
C SER A 67 6.65 0.61 -4.24
N GLY A 68 6.55 1.72 -4.97
CA GLY A 68 6.30 3.06 -4.44
C GLY A 68 4.82 3.32 -4.08
N ILE A 69 3.93 2.33 -4.20
CA ILE A 69 2.53 2.41 -3.75
C ILE A 69 2.29 1.44 -2.60
N ASN A 70 1.54 1.90 -1.60
CA ASN A 70 0.81 1.04 -0.66
C ASN A 70 -0.67 1.05 -1.02
N VAL A 71 -1.30 -0.12 -0.96
CA VAL A 71 -2.73 -0.28 -1.14
C VAL A 71 -3.29 -0.89 0.14
N TYR A 72 -4.29 -0.24 0.70
CA TYR A 72 -5.04 -0.70 1.85
C TYR A 72 -6.45 -1.02 1.39
N ILE A 73 -6.97 -2.16 1.84
CA ILE A 73 -8.34 -2.59 1.57
C ILE A 73 -9.02 -2.63 2.93
N THR A 74 -10.11 -1.87 3.07
CA THR A 74 -10.90 -1.84 4.30
C THR A 74 -12.38 -1.92 3.99
N ASN A 75 -13.14 -2.57 4.85
CA ASN A 75 -14.61 -2.55 4.84
C ASN A 75 -15.17 -1.44 5.74
N THR A 76 -14.31 -0.69 6.44
CA THR A 76 -14.75 0.38 7.34
C THR A 76 -15.15 1.63 6.57
N PRO A 77 -16.31 2.24 6.91
CA PRO A 77 -16.71 3.51 6.32
C PRO A 77 -15.77 4.64 6.74
N THR A 78 -15.70 5.67 5.91
CA THR A 78 -14.84 6.85 6.12
C THR A 78 -15.17 7.61 7.40
N ASP A 79 -16.40 7.44 7.91
CA ASP A 79 -16.87 8.04 9.17
C ASP A 79 -16.14 7.49 10.41
N ILE A 80 -15.71 6.22 10.36
CA ILE A 80 -15.03 5.57 11.49
C ILE A 80 -13.52 5.77 11.40
N ILE A 81 -12.94 5.62 10.19
CA ILE A 81 -11.50 5.77 9.99
C ILE A 81 -11.25 6.69 8.78
N PRO A 82 -10.74 7.92 8.99
CA PRO A 82 -10.40 8.81 7.89
C PRO A 82 -9.20 8.27 7.12
N MET A 83 -9.14 8.56 5.82
CA MET A 83 -8.13 8.00 4.89
C MET A 83 -6.68 8.23 5.34
N VAL A 84 -6.42 9.33 6.05
CA VAL A 84 -5.09 9.73 6.49
C VAL A 84 -4.60 8.84 7.64
N GLN A 85 -5.50 8.43 8.53
CA GLN A 85 -5.16 7.63 9.72
C GLN A 85 -5.05 6.13 9.42
N VAL A 86 -5.59 5.64 8.29
CA VAL A 86 -5.45 4.22 7.94
C VAL A 86 -3.97 3.80 7.87
N HIS A 87 -3.08 4.68 7.44
CA HIS A 87 -1.65 4.40 7.40
C HIS A 87 -1.05 4.16 8.79
N ASP A 88 -1.51 4.91 9.80
CA ASP A 88 -1.00 4.83 11.18
C ASP A 88 -1.57 3.61 11.92
N TRP A 89 -2.80 3.21 11.60
CA TRP A 89 -3.49 2.11 12.26
C TRP A 89 -3.14 0.73 11.68
N TYR A 90 -2.89 0.65 10.37
CA TYR A 90 -2.63 -0.63 9.69
C TYR A 90 -1.42 -1.44 10.24
N PRO A 91 -0.35 -0.82 10.77
CA PRO A 91 0.74 -1.55 11.41
C PRO A 91 0.41 -2.12 12.79
N LEU A 92 -0.59 -1.60 13.50
CA LEU A 92 -0.90 -1.97 14.90
C LEU A 92 -1.27 -3.45 15.08
N PRO A 93 -2.05 -4.09 14.18
CA PRO A 93 -2.31 -5.53 14.25
C PRO A 93 -1.04 -6.39 14.24
N TRP A 94 0.04 -5.93 13.60
CA TRP A 94 1.32 -6.65 13.61
C TRP A 94 2.00 -6.62 14.98
N GLN A 95 1.74 -5.63 15.83
CA GLN A 95 2.34 -5.57 17.18
C GLN A 95 1.86 -6.71 18.06
N ILE A 96 0.58 -7.11 17.93
CA ILE A 96 -0.03 -8.20 18.71
C ILE A 96 0.60 -9.56 18.35
N GLY A 97 1.13 -9.69 17.12
CA GLY A 97 1.80 -10.92 16.65
C GLY A 97 3.31 -10.99 16.92
N VAL A 98 3.97 -9.88 17.27
CA VAL A 98 5.43 -9.82 17.50
C VAL A 98 5.82 -10.19 18.93
N SER A 99 4.87 -10.16 19.87
CA SER A 99 5.10 -10.52 21.28
C SER A 99 5.02 -12.03 21.59
N ARG A 100 5.17 -12.91 20.59
CA ARG A 100 5.26 -14.37 20.78
C ARG A 100 6.60 -14.92 20.33
#